data_AF-A0A3N4JQN1-F1
#
_entry.id   AF-A0A3N4JQN1-F1
#
_cell.length_a   1.000
_cell.length_b   1.000
_cell.length_c   1.000
_cell.angle_alpha   90.00
_cell.angle_beta   90.00
_cell.angle_gamma   90.00
#
_symmetry.space_group_name_H-M   'P 1'
#
loop_
_entity.id
_entity.type
_entity.pdbx_description
1 polymer ?
#
loop_
_entity_poly.entity_id
_entity_poly.type
_entity_poly.pdbx_seq_one_letter_code
_entity_poly.pdbx_strand_id
1 'polypeptide(L)'
;MKCLTANQLLQPTQNYRVSSSFIALQTPLPAFATPLKPFRLSSPYTIALDSLTQQKPTIPSYIAPWWMNSQAMAKELDPHHLVALMNFEFHGKQGRASRHLDPTSHCLKYGISDDHDTNVRTFPVLDAIASISVSQGKSQVVAVALQLNSEKHKINLTIAQNREVREGLVNYLTDIWAKLKDLSDEYARHRARGSKEYQGRSPEMPEDVGLPFRIEIFRDIYLYSLKKQRSRIEKWWDNLCLFWMDVRERRGGTNLQGIEVNLYNAIAGLSLTLKLIDGLHENPQNQLTYQEWETIYSNSIWVLKNIRLVLAERGGSSCENLALELKDYHPKGPFELRRALEKLISLDRHIDALFAFAHSPHLRSALQYDLSISVVPEQTRTVRLPTSQQQWQSILEAICIQCYDWQGKDARHLLKKFPPKEHKCPVHCECGLIQYLHTKQNTVWGDVPPFRYIGVSKLSCSACRTWIEAFNELEGRQFYTRGSHGKWYWPWGMPMVEESLGKIMVGKISDEYIAHQLELGNLKLSSDSSNASSPEGAHTDLSAAQEELVTGNIANAELEYGSSSFDLIGEFVLVDYCAGGTS
;
A
#
# COMPACT_ATOMS: atom_id res chain seq x y z
N MET A 1 14.31 56.24 41.78
CA MET A 1 14.82 56.27 43.16
C MET A 1 14.59 54.90 43.80
N LYS A 2 15.68 54.26 44.26
CA LYS A 2 15.83 53.29 45.37
C LYS A 2 14.74 52.20 45.52
N CYS A 3 14.98 50.95 45.12
CA CYS A 3 15.70 49.89 45.87
C CYS A 3 15.51 49.93 47.39
N LEU A 4 14.98 48.83 47.97
CA LEU A 4 15.51 48.21 49.19
C LEU A 4 15.06 46.73 49.27
N THR A 5 16.06 45.88 49.44
CA THR A 5 16.07 44.45 49.74
C THR A 5 16.30 44.23 51.25
N ALA A 6 15.80 43.12 51.81
CA ALA A 6 16.42 42.32 52.89
C ALA A 6 15.53 41.09 53.18
N ASN A 7 15.93 39.84 52.91
CA ASN A 7 16.91 38.94 53.54
C ASN A 7 16.48 38.23 54.84
N GLN A 8 16.50 36.89 54.72
CA GLN A 8 17.07 35.87 55.64
C GLN A 8 16.21 35.19 56.74
N LEU A 9 16.05 33.87 56.51
CA LEU A 9 16.39 32.72 57.37
C LEU A 9 15.80 32.61 58.78
N LEU A 10 15.02 31.55 59.02
CA LEU A 10 15.33 30.46 59.97
C LEU A 10 14.23 29.37 59.94
N GLN A 11 14.64 28.14 59.63
CA GLN A 11 14.01 26.87 60.05
C GLN A 11 14.32 26.63 61.55
N PRO A 12 13.56 25.81 62.33
CA PRO A 12 13.62 24.34 62.21
C PRO A 12 12.44 23.49 62.73
N THR A 13 12.55 22.17 62.45
CA THR A 13 11.97 20.98 63.16
C THR A 13 10.45 20.70 63.01
N GLN A 14 9.93 19.47 62.95
CA GLN A 14 10.45 18.10 62.91
C GLN A 14 9.26 17.14 62.59
N ASN A 15 9.60 15.98 62.00
CA ASN A 15 8.98 14.66 62.19
C ASN A 15 7.48 14.44 61.97
N TYR A 16 7.14 13.63 60.95
CA TYR A 16 6.50 12.33 61.19
C TYR A 16 6.92 11.34 60.07
N ARG A 17 7.62 10.28 60.48
CA ARG A 17 7.87 9.06 59.69
C ARG A 17 6.64 8.17 59.79
N VAL A 18 6.20 7.59 58.68
CA VAL A 18 5.51 6.30 58.66
C VAL A 18 6.30 5.37 57.75
N SER A 19 6.70 4.26 58.34
CA SER A 19 7.48 3.18 57.77
C SER A 19 6.54 2.14 57.15
N SER A 20 6.80 1.72 55.92
CA SER A 20 6.28 0.47 55.36
C SER A 20 7.41 -0.26 54.65
N SER A 21 8.01 -1.17 55.41
CA SER A 21 9.00 -2.14 54.99
C SER A 21 8.31 -3.21 54.14
N PHE A 22 8.84 -3.48 52.93
CA PHE A 22 8.62 -4.77 52.28
C PHE A 22 9.97 -5.44 52.06
N ILE A 23 10.00 -6.68 52.54
CA ILE A 23 11.14 -7.54 52.75
C ILE A 23 11.60 -8.13 51.41
N ALA A 24 12.88 -7.95 51.10
CA ALA A 24 13.58 -8.71 50.06
C ALA A 24 13.93 -10.10 50.61
N LEU A 25 13.34 -11.14 50.04
CA LEU A 25 13.78 -12.52 50.22
C LEU A 25 14.48 -12.98 48.94
N GLN A 26 15.81 -12.99 49.00
CA GLN A 26 16.65 -13.83 48.15
C GLN A 26 16.60 -15.25 48.69
N THR A 27 16.15 -16.20 47.88
CA THR A 27 16.51 -17.62 48.02
C THR A 27 16.78 -18.23 46.64
N PRO A 28 17.76 -19.14 46.52
CA PRO A 28 18.36 -19.55 45.25
C PRO A 28 17.54 -20.60 44.51
N LEU A 29 17.66 -20.56 43.17
CA LEU A 29 17.18 -21.58 42.22
C LEU A 29 17.84 -22.94 42.49
N PRO A 30 17.09 -24.06 42.46
CA PRO A 30 17.69 -25.38 42.34
C PRO A 30 18.02 -25.68 40.87
N ALA A 31 19.26 -26.07 40.63
CA ALA A 31 19.73 -26.65 39.38
C ALA A 31 19.08 -28.03 39.17
N PHE A 32 18.34 -28.19 38.07
CA PHE A 32 18.03 -29.50 37.51
C PHE A 32 18.75 -29.63 36.17
N ALA A 33 19.90 -30.30 36.22
CA ALA A 33 20.54 -30.88 35.06
C ALA A 33 20.12 -32.35 34.98
N THR A 34 19.38 -32.71 33.94
CA THR A 34 19.30 -34.09 33.44
C THR A 34 19.37 -34.08 31.91
N PRO A 35 20.23 -34.91 31.30
CA PRO A 35 20.46 -34.91 29.86
C PRO A 35 19.38 -35.70 29.14
N LEU A 36 18.74 -35.08 28.14
CA LEU A 36 17.90 -35.77 27.18
C LEU A 36 18.79 -36.63 26.26
N LYS A 37 18.70 -37.95 26.43
CA LYS A 37 19.19 -38.95 25.46
C LYS A 37 18.33 -38.89 24.19
N PRO A 38 18.91 -39.11 23.00
CA PRO A 38 18.17 -39.16 21.75
C PRO A 38 17.32 -40.43 21.67
N PHE A 39 16.02 -40.25 21.41
CA PHE A 39 15.11 -41.32 21.04
C PHE A 39 15.52 -41.88 19.67
N ARG A 40 16.06 -43.10 19.65
CA ARG A 40 16.14 -43.95 18.45
C ARG A 40 14.82 -44.68 18.32
N LEU A 41 14.07 -44.39 17.26
CA LEU A 41 13.05 -45.31 16.75
C LEU A 41 13.71 -46.22 15.71
N SER A 42 13.98 -47.45 16.13
CA SER A 42 14.23 -48.60 15.26
C SER A 42 12.90 -49.27 14.94
N SER A 43 12.58 -49.46 13.66
CA SER A 43 11.82 -50.65 13.24
C SER A 43 12.03 -50.93 11.75
N PRO A 44 12.03 -52.21 11.32
CA PRO A 44 12.69 -52.69 10.12
C PRO A 44 11.69 -53.02 9.01
N TYR A 45 12.02 -52.71 7.75
CA TYR A 45 11.56 -53.51 6.61
C TYR A 45 12.60 -53.43 5.49
N THR A 46 13.47 -54.43 5.45
CA THR A 46 14.26 -54.79 4.30
C THR A 46 13.43 -55.81 3.50
N ILE A 47 12.95 -55.45 2.32
CA ILE A 47 12.44 -56.41 1.33
C ILE A 47 13.18 -56.20 0.02
N ALA A 48 13.55 -57.33 -0.56
CA ALA A 48 14.48 -57.54 -1.65
C ALA A 48 14.12 -56.80 -2.94
N LEU A 49 15.18 -56.32 -3.58
CA LEU A 49 15.22 -56.02 -5.01
C LEU A 49 15.34 -57.35 -5.75
N ASP A 50 14.40 -57.65 -6.65
CA ASP A 50 14.72 -58.45 -7.83
C ASP A 50 13.76 -58.18 -9.00
N SER A 51 14.37 -57.76 -10.10
CA SER A 51 14.10 -58.21 -11.47
C SER A 51 12.67 -58.13 -12.04
N LEU A 52 12.40 -57.15 -12.92
CA LEU A 52 11.54 -57.32 -14.11
C LEU A 52 11.80 -56.22 -15.16
N THR A 53 12.57 -56.64 -16.18
CA THR A 53 12.45 -56.37 -17.63
C THR A 53 12.11 -54.97 -18.18
N GLN A 54 13.07 -54.52 -18.98
CA GLN A 54 13.03 -53.48 -20.01
C GLN A 54 11.82 -53.58 -20.95
N GLN A 55 11.12 -52.46 -21.16
CA GLN A 55 10.58 -52.08 -22.47
C GLN A 55 10.77 -50.57 -22.66
N LYS A 56 11.68 -50.23 -23.59
CA LYS A 56 11.97 -48.86 -24.03
C LYS A 56 11.04 -48.58 -25.23
N PRO A 57 10.21 -47.53 -25.22
CA PRO A 57 9.48 -47.16 -26.42
C PRO A 57 10.43 -46.52 -27.44
N THR A 58 10.48 -47.11 -28.63
CA THR A 58 11.25 -46.63 -29.78
C THR A 58 10.55 -45.39 -30.34
N ILE A 59 11.18 -44.21 -30.19
CA ILE A 59 10.73 -42.97 -30.81
C ILE A 59 11.13 -42.98 -32.30
N PRO A 60 10.23 -42.64 -33.25
CA PRO A 60 10.54 -42.59 -34.69
C PRO A 60 11.67 -41.61 -35.01
N SER A 61 12.66 -42.06 -35.78
CA SER A 61 13.96 -41.39 -36.01
C SER A 61 13.96 -40.20 -36.98
N TYR A 62 12.81 -39.56 -37.26
CA TYR A 62 12.72 -38.46 -38.24
C TYR A 62 12.42 -37.08 -37.65
N ILE A 63 12.34 -36.93 -36.32
CA ILE A 63 12.13 -35.62 -35.64
C ILE A 63 13.43 -35.10 -34.99
N ALA A 64 14.54 -35.83 -35.10
CA ALA A 64 15.68 -35.71 -34.20
C ALA A 64 16.75 -34.61 -34.45
N PRO A 65 16.77 -33.78 -35.51
CA PRO A 65 17.79 -32.71 -35.60
C PRO A 65 17.41 -31.38 -34.90
N TRP A 66 16.12 -31.06 -34.75
CA TRP A 66 15.68 -29.74 -34.26
C TRP A 66 15.57 -29.65 -32.73
N TRP A 67 15.15 -30.73 -32.07
CA TRP A 67 14.96 -30.76 -30.60
C TRP A 67 16.28 -30.68 -29.80
N MET A 68 17.38 -31.27 -30.30
CA MET A 68 18.68 -31.22 -29.61
C MET A 68 19.34 -29.83 -29.69
N ASN A 69 19.04 -29.03 -30.72
CA ASN A 69 19.45 -27.61 -30.76
C ASN A 69 18.56 -26.70 -29.90
N SER A 70 17.29 -27.08 -29.69
CA SER A 70 16.38 -26.37 -28.78
C SER A 70 16.78 -26.55 -27.30
N GLN A 71 17.20 -27.75 -26.89
CA GLN A 71 17.67 -28.00 -25.52
C GLN A 71 18.98 -27.28 -25.15
N ALA A 72 19.86 -26.99 -26.12
CA ALA A 72 21.07 -26.20 -25.90
C ALA A 72 20.84 -24.67 -25.96
N MET A 73 19.71 -24.23 -26.53
CA MET A 73 19.30 -22.83 -26.63
C MET A 73 18.21 -22.42 -25.64
N ALA A 74 17.57 -23.38 -24.97
CA ALA A 74 16.83 -23.21 -23.72
C ALA A 74 17.80 -22.89 -22.55
N LYS A 75 18.68 -21.91 -22.78
CA LYS A 75 19.25 -21.08 -21.75
C LYS A 75 18.11 -20.68 -20.84
N GLU A 76 18.32 -20.90 -19.55
CA GLU A 76 17.43 -20.51 -18.46
C GLU A 76 16.68 -19.22 -18.82
N LEU A 77 15.36 -19.32 -18.98
CA LEU A 77 14.53 -18.18 -19.36
C LEU A 77 14.85 -17.02 -18.42
N ASP A 78 15.07 -15.84 -18.97
CA ASP A 78 15.35 -14.67 -18.15
C ASP A 78 14.01 -14.05 -17.69
N PRO A 79 13.75 -13.88 -16.37
CA PRO A 79 12.55 -13.20 -15.87
C PRO A 79 12.30 -11.85 -16.55
N HIS A 80 13.33 -11.11 -16.93
CA HIS A 80 13.19 -9.83 -17.60
C HIS A 80 12.56 -9.95 -18.99
N HIS A 81 12.89 -11.02 -19.74
CA HIS A 81 12.28 -11.27 -21.05
C HIS A 81 10.79 -11.57 -20.90
N LEU A 82 10.43 -12.32 -19.85
CA LEU A 82 9.03 -12.61 -19.52
C LEU A 82 8.27 -11.37 -19.07
N VAL A 83 8.87 -10.48 -18.25
CA VAL A 83 8.24 -9.21 -17.87
C VAL A 83 7.99 -8.31 -19.08
N ALA A 84 8.93 -8.27 -20.04
CA ALA A 84 8.74 -7.54 -21.30
C ALA A 84 7.59 -8.14 -22.13
N LEU A 85 7.52 -9.47 -22.24
CA LEU A 85 6.41 -10.20 -22.86
C LEU A 85 5.07 -9.86 -22.19
N MET A 86 4.97 -9.98 -20.87
CA MET A 86 3.75 -9.64 -20.13
C MET A 86 3.36 -8.16 -20.28
N ASN A 87 4.33 -7.25 -20.32
CA ASN A 87 4.03 -5.85 -20.65
C ASN A 87 3.45 -5.67 -22.05
N PHE A 88 3.91 -6.46 -23.03
CA PHE A 88 3.38 -6.48 -24.39
C PHE A 88 1.94 -7.00 -24.44
N GLU A 89 1.70 -8.21 -23.94
CA GLU A 89 0.38 -8.85 -23.97
C GLU A 89 -0.68 -8.02 -23.25
N PHE A 90 -0.35 -7.51 -22.07
CA PHE A 90 -1.34 -6.86 -21.22
C PHE A 90 -1.53 -5.37 -21.53
N HIS A 91 -0.76 -4.77 -22.44
CA HIS A 91 -0.67 -3.30 -22.63
C HIS A 91 -2.04 -2.59 -22.72
N GLY A 92 -3.02 -3.18 -23.40
CA GLY A 92 -4.39 -2.63 -23.53
C GLY A 92 -5.37 -3.02 -22.42
N LYS A 93 -5.06 -4.03 -21.61
CA LYS A 93 -5.96 -4.59 -20.57
C LYS A 93 -5.57 -4.18 -19.14
N GLN A 94 -4.40 -3.57 -18.95
CA GLN A 94 -3.89 -3.17 -17.63
C GLN A 94 -4.81 -2.20 -16.86
N GLY A 95 -5.72 -1.50 -17.54
CA GLY A 95 -6.68 -0.59 -16.91
C GLY A 95 -7.69 -1.30 -16.00
N ARG A 96 -8.05 -2.55 -16.35
CA ARG A 96 -9.06 -3.38 -15.69
C ARG A 96 -8.48 -4.53 -14.86
N ALA A 97 -7.15 -4.64 -14.75
CA ALA A 97 -6.53 -5.67 -13.93
C ALA A 97 -7.10 -5.60 -12.50
N SER A 98 -7.62 -6.73 -12.01
CA SER A 98 -8.16 -6.82 -10.66
C SER A 98 -7.07 -6.37 -9.68
N ARG A 99 -7.40 -5.41 -8.81
CA ARG A 99 -6.50 -5.06 -7.71
C ARG A 99 -6.50 -6.25 -6.78
N HIS A 100 -5.38 -6.95 -6.72
CA HIS A 100 -5.20 -7.99 -5.74
C HIS A 100 -4.73 -7.33 -4.45
N LEU A 101 -5.69 -6.95 -3.59
CA LEU A 101 -5.38 -6.78 -2.18
C LEU A 101 -5.03 -8.16 -1.66
N ASP A 102 -3.93 -8.28 -0.93
CA ASP A 102 -3.53 -9.57 -0.37
C ASP A 102 -4.27 -9.78 0.96
N PRO A 103 -5.29 -10.65 1.02
CA PRO A 103 -6.02 -10.87 2.26
C PRO A 103 -5.15 -11.58 3.30
N THR A 104 -4.07 -12.26 2.90
CA THR A 104 -3.12 -12.88 3.85
C THR A 104 -2.31 -11.83 4.62
N SER A 105 -2.22 -10.59 4.13
CA SER A 105 -1.65 -9.47 4.88
C SER A 105 -2.42 -9.17 6.17
N HIS A 106 -3.69 -9.60 6.29
CA HIS A 106 -4.47 -9.46 7.51
C HIS A 106 -4.20 -10.54 8.56
N CYS A 107 -3.48 -11.62 8.23
CA CYS A 107 -3.18 -12.72 9.16
C CYS A 107 -1.73 -12.68 9.70
N LEU A 108 -1.10 -11.51 9.65
CA LEU A 108 0.30 -11.35 10.02
C LEU A 108 0.47 -11.33 11.55
N LYS A 109 1.12 -12.37 12.07
CA LYS A 109 1.82 -12.35 13.37
C LYS A 109 3.03 -11.39 13.25
N TYR A 110 3.43 -10.72 14.33
CA TYR A 110 4.67 -9.89 14.46
C TYR A 110 4.65 -8.42 13.93
N GLY A 111 3.65 -7.60 14.29
CA GLY A 111 3.73 -6.14 14.18
C GLY A 111 4.27 -5.48 15.47
N ILE A 112 4.10 -4.16 15.66
CA ILE A 112 4.78 -3.37 16.71
C ILE A 112 4.59 -3.94 18.13
N SER A 113 3.54 -4.72 18.37
CA SER A 113 3.38 -5.53 19.57
C SER A 113 3.07 -7.00 19.22
N ASP A 114 3.13 -7.89 20.21
CA ASP A 114 2.72 -9.29 20.02
C ASP A 114 1.20 -9.46 19.84
N ASP A 115 0.44 -8.37 19.95
CA ASP A 115 -1.02 -8.34 19.83
C ASP A 115 -1.48 -8.16 18.38
N HIS A 116 -2.35 -9.07 17.92
CA HIS A 116 -2.84 -9.08 16.53
C HIS A 116 -3.60 -7.80 16.16
N ASP A 117 -4.45 -7.29 17.05
CA ASP A 117 -5.26 -6.09 16.81
C ASP A 117 -4.39 -4.84 16.65
N THR A 118 -3.28 -4.76 17.39
CA THR A 118 -2.28 -3.70 17.28
C THR A 118 -1.46 -3.80 15.98
N ASN A 119 -1.24 -5.02 15.48
CA ASN A 119 -0.47 -5.29 14.27
C ASN A 119 -1.22 -4.90 13.00
N VAL A 120 -2.52 -5.18 12.95
CA VAL A 120 -3.41 -4.71 11.87
C VAL A 120 -3.40 -3.18 11.77
N ARG A 121 -3.21 -2.47 12.90
CA ARG A 121 -3.13 -1.00 12.93
C ARG A 121 -1.76 -0.44 12.50
N THR A 122 -0.71 -1.27 12.47
CA THR A 122 0.63 -0.85 12.06
C THR A 122 0.75 -0.70 10.54
N PHE A 123 0.06 -1.53 9.75
CA PHE A 123 0.17 -1.51 8.29
C PHE A 123 -0.32 -0.21 7.64
N PRO A 124 -1.48 0.35 8.04
CA PRO A 124 -1.91 1.66 7.58
C PRO A 124 -0.90 2.77 7.87
N VAL A 125 -0.12 2.67 8.96
CA VAL A 125 0.87 3.69 9.35
C VAL A 125 2.08 3.65 8.42
N LEU A 126 2.65 2.48 8.11
CA LEU A 126 3.79 2.40 7.19
C LEU A 126 3.39 2.82 5.77
N ASP A 127 2.20 2.44 5.32
CA ASP A 127 1.62 2.92 4.07
C ASP A 127 1.39 4.44 4.09
N ALA A 128 0.94 5.00 5.22
CA ALA A 128 0.76 6.43 5.38
C ALA A 128 2.09 7.18 5.30
N ILE A 129 3.11 6.74 6.04
CA ILE A 129 4.47 7.30 5.98
C ILE A 129 5.00 7.25 4.55
N ALA A 130 4.89 6.10 3.87
CA ALA A 130 5.31 5.97 2.47
C ALA A 130 4.53 6.92 1.55
N SER A 131 3.22 7.07 1.73
CA SER A 131 2.37 7.95 0.92
C SER A 131 2.67 9.43 1.12
N ILE A 132 2.86 9.90 2.36
CA ILE A 132 3.19 11.31 2.65
C ILE A 132 4.62 11.67 2.24
N SER A 133 5.45 10.68 1.92
CA SER A 133 6.82 10.85 1.41
C SER A 133 6.88 11.19 -0.09
N VAL A 134 5.75 11.24 -0.80
CA VAL A 134 5.68 11.52 -2.24
C VAL A 134 5.47 13.01 -2.51
N SER A 135 6.53 13.71 -2.92
CA SER A 135 6.48 15.13 -3.31
C SER A 135 6.36 15.40 -4.81
N GLN A 136 6.65 14.41 -5.66
CA GLN A 136 6.59 14.59 -7.12
C GLN A 136 5.22 14.24 -7.68
N GLY A 137 4.74 15.03 -8.64
CA GLY A 137 3.45 14.81 -9.32
C GLY A 137 3.35 13.43 -10.00
N LYS A 138 4.46 12.99 -10.61
CA LYS A 138 4.52 11.80 -11.44
C LYS A 138 5.69 10.91 -11.05
N SER A 139 5.48 9.61 -11.19
CA SER A 139 6.50 8.56 -11.18
C SER A 139 7.32 8.36 -9.90
N GLN A 140 7.20 9.18 -8.85
CA GLN A 140 7.82 8.89 -7.56
C GLN A 140 7.02 7.82 -6.82
N VAL A 141 7.73 6.79 -6.36
CA VAL A 141 7.21 5.74 -5.49
C VAL A 141 8.17 5.58 -4.32
N VAL A 142 7.63 5.36 -3.13
CA VAL A 142 8.38 5.23 -1.89
C VAL A 142 7.96 3.93 -1.22
N ALA A 143 8.94 3.18 -0.71
CA ALA A 143 8.73 2.04 0.16
C ALA A 143 9.41 2.31 1.52
N VAL A 144 8.76 1.87 2.60
CA VAL A 144 9.21 2.08 3.98
C VAL A 144 9.16 0.76 4.74
N ALA A 145 10.26 0.43 5.40
CA ALA A 145 10.36 -0.66 6.35
C ALA A 145 10.61 -0.13 7.75
N LEU A 146 10.25 -0.93 8.74
CA LEU A 146 10.42 -0.61 10.15
C LEU A 146 11.38 -1.61 10.79
N GLN A 147 12.21 -1.14 11.71
CA GLN A 147 12.98 -1.94 12.66
C GLN A 147 12.82 -1.33 14.05
N LEU A 148 12.65 -2.15 15.07
CA LEU A 148 12.46 -1.72 16.46
C LEU A 148 13.51 -2.38 17.34
N ASN A 149 14.29 -1.56 18.06
CA ASN A 149 15.20 -2.02 19.09
C ASN A 149 14.65 -1.58 20.45
N SER A 150 13.87 -2.47 21.08
CA SER A 150 13.25 -2.25 22.39
C SER A 150 14.26 -1.98 23.49
N GLU A 151 15.37 -2.73 23.51
CA GLU A 151 16.43 -2.61 24.52
C GLU A 151 17.08 -1.23 24.52
N LYS A 152 17.33 -0.67 23.33
CA LYS A 152 17.96 0.65 23.18
C LYS A 152 16.96 1.79 23.08
N HIS A 153 15.65 1.51 23.16
CA HIS A 153 14.59 2.49 22.90
C HIS A 153 14.78 3.25 21.58
N LYS A 154 15.22 2.56 20.51
CA LYS A 154 15.38 3.14 19.17
C LYS A 154 14.44 2.52 18.14
N ILE A 155 14.04 3.33 17.17
CA ILE A 155 13.26 2.92 16.02
C ILE A 155 13.96 3.37 14.73
N ASN A 156 13.91 2.56 13.68
CA ASN A 156 14.48 2.89 12.39
C ASN A 156 13.49 2.70 11.26
N LEU A 157 13.35 3.76 10.46
CA LEU A 157 12.66 3.71 9.18
C LEU A 157 13.69 3.54 8.08
N THR A 158 13.65 2.43 7.34
CA THR A 158 14.47 2.26 6.15
C THR A 158 13.65 2.61 4.92
N ILE A 159 14.10 3.60 4.15
CA ILE A 159 13.34 4.20 3.06
C ILE A 159 14.02 3.91 1.72
N ALA A 160 13.24 3.43 0.76
CA ALA A 160 13.66 3.29 -0.62
C ALA A 160 12.76 4.13 -1.54
N GLN A 161 13.36 4.66 -2.60
CA GLN A 161 12.63 5.28 -3.70
C GLN A 161 13.05 4.66 -5.03
N ASN A 162 12.23 4.85 -6.06
CA ASN A 162 12.57 4.42 -7.42
C ASN A 162 13.69 5.25 -8.08
N ARG A 163 14.25 6.21 -7.34
CA ARG A 163 15.42 7.03 -7.64
C ARG A 163 16.17 7.24 -6.32
N GLU A 164 17.31 7.92 -6.37
CA GLU A 164 18.02 8.37 -5.17
C GLU A 164 17.11 9.11 -4.16
N VAL A 165 17.19 8.70 -2.89
CA VAL A 165 16.49 9.34 -1.76
C VAL A 165 17.24 10.62 -1.38
N ARG A 166 16.57 11.77 -1.49
CA ARG A 166 17.16 13.06 -1.13
C ARG A 166 17.13 13.29 0.38
N GLU A 167 18.16 13.96 0.90
CA GLU A 167 18.25 14.38 2.31
C GLU A 167 17.01 15.19 2.76
N GLY A 168 16.45 16.02 1.88
CA GLY A 168 15.23 16.78 2.19
C GLY A 168 14.03 15.91 2.58
N LEU A 169 13.93 14.67 2.09
CA LEU A 169 12.89 13.74 2.54
C LEU A 169 13.15 13.26 3.98
N VAL A 170 14.42 12.96 4.30
CA VAL A 170 14.82 12.48 5.63
C VAL A 170 14.52 13.55 6.68
N ASN A 171 14.88 14.79 6.40
CA ASN A 171 14.60 15.93 7.27
C ASN A 171 13.08 16.12 7.44
N TYR A 172 12.33 16.14 6.34
CA TYR A 172 10.87 16.24 6.36
C TYR A 172 10.21 15.15 7.23
N LEU A 173 10.59 13.88 7.08
CA LEU A 173 10.00 12.80 7.86
C LEU A 173 10.41 12.85 9.34
N THR A 174 11.63 13.30 9.63
CA THR A 174 12.08 13.53 11.01
C THR A 174 11.24 14.61 11.68
N ASP A 175 10.98 15.71 10.97
CA ASP A 175 10.12 16.81 11.45
C ASP A 175 8.68 16.35 11.68
N ILE A 176 8.09 15.62 10.73
CA ILE A 176 6.73 15.07 10.88
C ILE A 176 6.66 14.10 12.06
N TRP A 177 7.68 13.24 12.25
CA TRP A 177 7.71 12.32 13.39
C TRP A 177 7.76 13.05 14.74
N ALA A 178 8.56 14.12 14.83
CA ALA A 178 8.63 14.96 16.03
C ALA A 178 7.26 15.58 16.35
N LYS A 179 6.56 16.14 15.35
CA LYS A 179 5.22 16.71 15.54
C LYS A 179 4.18 15.66 15.93
N LEU A 180 4.26 14.45 15.37
CA LEU A 180 3.39 13.34 15.77
C LEU A 180 3.65 12.92 17.22
N LYS A 181 4.90 12.95 17.69
CA LYS A 181 5.25 12.71 19.10
C LYS A 181 4.62 13.77 20.01
N ASP A 182 4.75 15.06 19.66
CA ASP A 182 4.15 16.16 20.43
C ASP A 182 2.62 16.04 20.50
N LEU A 183 1.97 15.71 19.37
CA LEU A 183 0.54 15.44 19.32
C LEU A 183 0.15 14.25 20.20
N SER A 184 0.95 13.17 20.21
CA SER A 184 0.72 12.00 21.06
C SER A 184 0.82 12.33 22.55
N ASP A 185 1.75 13.22 22.92
CA ASP A 185 1.93 13.69 24.30
C ASP A 185 0.77 14.59 24.74
N GLU A 186 0.22 15.44 23.85
CA GLU A 186 -1.00 16.20 24.12
C GLU A 186 -2.19 15.26 24.40
N TYR A 187 -2.40 14.26 23.55
CA TYR A 187 -3.46 13.27 23.79
C TYR A 187 -3.27 12.49 25.09
N ALA A 188 -2.03 12.14 25.45
CA ALA A 188 -1.73 11.46 26.71
C ALA A 188 -2.04 12.35 27.92
N ARG A 189 -1.68 13.64 27.87
CA ARG A 189 -2.02 14.63 28.91
C ARG A 189 -3.53 14.80 29.07
N HIS A 190 -4.27 14.87 27.97
CA HIS A 190 -5.72 14.94 28.01
C HIS A 190 -6.34 13.71 28.70
N ARG A 191 -5.91 12.50 28.33
CA ARG A 191 -6.37 11.26 28.97
C ARG A 191 -6.07 11.20 30.46
N ALA A 192 -4.89 11.66 30.88
CA ALA A 192 -4.52 11.68 32.30
C ALA A 192 -5.43 12.58 33.17
N ARG A 193 -6.14 13.55 32.55
CA ARG A 193 -7.11 14.41 33.25
C ARG A 193 -8.51 13.77 33.34
N GLY A 194 -8.83 12.81 32.47
CA GLY A 194 -10.12 12.13 32.43
C GLY A 194 -10.12 10.85 33.28
N SER A 195 -10.88 10.84 34.38
CA SER A 195 -10.96 9.72 35.35
C SER A 195 -11.70 8.46 34.86
N LYS A 196 -11.75 8.16 33.56
CA LYS A 196 -12.46 6.96 33.06
C LYS A 196 -11.46 5.83 32.79
N GLU A 197 -11.64 4.71 33.51
CA GLU A 197 -11.02 3.43 33.16
C GLU A 197 -11.47 3.03 31.75
N TYR A 198 -10.55 3.04 30.80
CA TYR A 198 -10.82 2.60 29.44
C TYR A 198 -10.74 1.06 29.40
N GLN A 199 -11.89 0.40 29.23
CA GLN A 199 -12.02 -1.05 29.10
C GLN A 199 -11.51 -1.56 27.73
N GLY A 200 -10.23 -1.36 27.42
CA GLY A 200 -9.55 -1.98 26.28
C GLY A 200 -9.89 -1.45 24.87
N ARG A 201 -10.93 -0.62 24.71
CA ARG A 201 -11.15 0.12 23.44
C ARG A 201 -10.33 1.40 23.40
N SER A 202 -9.77 1.71 22.23
CA SER A 202 -9.17 3.01 22.00
C SER A 202 -10.23 4.10 22.19
N PRO A 203 -9.92 5.18 22.93
CA PRO A 203 -10.86 6.27 23.11
C PRO A 203 -11.26 6.85 21.76
N GLU A 204 -12.43 7.50 21.72
CA GLU A 204 -12.77 8.40 20.63
C GLU A 204 -11.77 9.56 20.60
N MET A 205 -11.35 9.96 19.41
CA MET A 205 -10.37 11.04 19.23
C MET A 205 -11.08 12.39 19.43
N PRO A 206 -10.74 13.17 20.47
CA PRO A 206 -11.41 14.45 20.70
C PRO A 206 -11.13 15.42 19.54
N GLU A 207 -12.16 16.12 19.08
CA GLU A 207 -12.06 17.01 17.92
C GLU A 207 -11.31 18.31 18.23
N ASP A 208 -11.22 18.74 19.49
CA ASP A 208 -10.56 19.96 19.95
C ASP A 208 -9.11 19.73 20.45
N VAL A 209 -8.83 18.55 21.01
CA VAL A 209 -7.50 18.24 21.59
C VAL A 209 -6.43 18.21 20.51
N GLY A 210 -5.37 19.00 20.71
CA GLY A 210 -4.23 19.06 19.79
C GLY A 210 -4.58 19.57 18.38
N LEU A 211 -5.69 20.31 18.23
CA LEU A 211 -6.09 20.87 16.94
C LEU A 211 -4.96 21.70 16.27
N PRO A 212 -4.21 22.58 16.98
CA PRO A 212 -3.09 23.30 16.37
C PRO A 212 -2.01 22.39 15.79
N PHE A 213 -1.64 21.33 16.50
CA PHE A 213 -0.67 20.34 16.01
C PHE A 213 -1.19 19.60 14.78
N ARG A 214 -2.48 19.22 14.77
CA ARG A 214 -3.10 18.56 13.62
C ARG A 214 -3.10 19.46 12.38
N ILE A 215 -3.46 20.73 12.52
CA ILE A 215 -3.43 21.70 11.41
C ILE A 215 -2.00 21.90 10.90
N GLU A 216 -1.02 22.01 11.81
CA GLU A 216 0.38 22.18 11.43
C GLU A 216 0.93 20.96 10.66
N ILE A 217 0.70 19.75 11.18
CA ILE A 217 1.10 18.50 10.52
C ILE A 217 0.40 18.36 9.17
N PHE A 218 -0.91 18.62 9.13
CA PHE A 218 -1.71 18.56 7.91
C PHE A 218 -1.13 19.50 6.85
N ARG A 219 -0.89 20.77 7.20
CA ARG A 219 -0.30 21.77 6.31
C ARG A 219 1.03 21.29 5.74
N ASP A 220 1.94 20.85 6.58
CA ASP A 220 3.30 20.51 6.15
C ASP A 220 3.30 19.29 5.22
N ILE A 221 2.46 18.28 5.52
CA ILE A 221 2.27 17.12 4.64
C ILE A 221 1.63 17.55 3.31
N TYR A 222 0.62 18.43 3.36
CA TYR A 222 -0.09 18.91 2.17
C TYR A 222 0.83 19.68 1.25
N LEU A 223 1.61 20.62 1.80
CA LEU A 223 2.60 21.40 1.06
C LEU A 223 3.67 20.51 0.43
N TYR A 224 4.21 19.54 1.19
CA TYR A 224 5.20 18.59 0.67
C TYR A 224 4.64 17.75 -0.49
N SER A 225 3.37 17.34 -0.39
CA SER A 225 2.68 16.47 -1.36
C SER A 225 1.87 17.23 -2.42
N LEU A 226 1.92 18.57 -2.44
CA LEU A 226 1.01 19.41 -3.22
C LEU A 226 1.02 19.08 -4.72
N LYS A 227 2.21 18.92 -5.30
CA LYS A 227 2.35 18.54 -6.72
C LYS A 227 1.67 17.21 -7.03
N LYS A 228 1.71 16.25 -6.10
CA LYS A 228 1.06 14.96 -6.26
C LYS A 228 -0.45 15.08 -6.23
N GLN A 229 -0.95 15.87 -5.30
CA GLN A 229 -2.37 16.10 -5.13
C GLN A 229 -2.96 16.86 -6.34
N ARG A 230 -2.25 17.87 -6.84
CA ARG A 230 -2.58 18.59 -8.08
C ARG A 230 -2.77 17.67 -9.27
N SER A 231 -1.79 16.81 -9.55
CA SER A 231 -1.91 15.83 -10.65
C SER A 231 -3.08 14.84 -10.49
N ARG A 232 -3.63 14.67 -9.29
CA ARG A 232 -4.84 13.86 -9.08
C ARG A 232 -6.09 14.69 -9.33
N ILE A 233 -6.12 15.93 -8.84
CA ILE A 233 -7.21 16.89 -9.07
C ILE A 233 -7.40 17.09 -10.57
N GLU A 234 -6.35 17.53 -11.28
CA GLU A 234 -6.36 17.73 -12.75
C GLU A 234 -6.86 16.49 -13.52
N LYS A 235 -6.59 15.29 -12.99
CA LYS A 235 -6.99 14.05 -13.65
C LYS A 235 -8.47 13.70 -13.44
N TRP A 236 -9.00 13.96 -12.25
CA TRP A 236 -10.26 13.36 -11.79
C TRP A 236 -11.38 14.37 -11.58
N TRP A 237 -11.05 15.62 -11.26
CA TRP A 237 -11.99 16.62 -10.79
C TRP A 237 -13.05 16.94 -11.83
N ASP A 238 -12.66 17.37 -13.03
CA ASP A 238 -13.61 17.78 -14.08
C ASP A 238 -14.57 16.65 -14.46
N ASN A 239 -14.04 15.43 -14.63
CA ASN A 239 -14.87 14.26 -14.93
C ASN A 239 -15.80 13.88 -13.77
N LEU A 240 -15.39 14.11 -12.52
CA LEU A 240 -16.25 13.91 -11.35
C LEU A 240 -17.37 14.96 -11.30
N CYS A 241 -17.07 16.22 -11.62
CA CYS A 241 -18.07 17.28 -11.72
C CYS A 241 -19.08 17.00 -12.82
N LEU A 242 -18.62 16.61 -14.02
CA LEU A 242 -19.51 16.21 -15.12
C LEU A 242 -20.40 15.03 -14.73
N PHE A 243 -19.80 13.99 -14.15
CA PHE A 243 -20.55 12.84 -13.64
C PHE A 243 -21.63 13.27 -12.64
N TRP A 244 -21.31 14.19 -11.73
CA TRP A 244 -22.26 14.71 -10.76
C TRP A 244 -23.38 15.54 -11.41
N MET A 245 -23.07 16.32 -12.45
CA MET A 245 -24.09 17.04 -13.21
C MET A 245 -25.09 16.06 -13.85
N ASP A 246 -24.61 14.95 -14.43
CA ASP A 246 -25.46 13.90 -15.00
C ASP A 246 -26.35 13.24 -13.92
N VAL A 247 -25.81 12.98 -12.72
CA VAL A 247 -26.61 12.51 -11.56
C VAL A 247 -27.73 13.51 -11.25
N ARG A 248 -27.39 14.80 -11.12
CA ARG A 248 -28.33 15.85 -10.73
C ARG A 248 -29.44 16.04 -11.75
N GLU A 249 -29.10 16.04 -13.04
CA GLU A 249 -30.07 16.15 -14.14
C GLU A 249 -31.06 14.99 -14.11
N ARG A 250 -30.55 13.76 -13.99
CA ARG A 250 -31.38 12.56 -13.93
C ARG A 250 -32.34 12.51 -12.74
N ARG A 251 -31.98 13.15 -11.62
CA ARG A 251 -32.79 13.20 -10.40
C ARG A 251 -33.75 14.39 -10.32
N GLY A 252 -33.74 15.30 -11.30
CA GLY A 252 -34.57 16.50 -11.27
C GLY A 252 -34.13 17.53 -10.22
N GLY A 253 -32.85 17.53 -9.83
CA GLY A 253 -32.22 18.61 -9.05
C GLY A 253 -32.47 18.63 -7.53
N THR A 254 -33.64 18.21 -7.04
CA THR A 254 -34.02 18.34 -5.60
C THR A 254 -34.19 17.01 -4.86
N ASN A 255 -34.18 15.88 -5.55
CA ASN A 255 -34.51 14.57 -4.98
C ASN A 255 -33.27 13.71 -4.71
N LEU A 256 -32.22 14.28 -4.14
CA LEU A 256 -31.01 13.53 -3.77
C LEU A 256 -31.30 12.69 -2.52
N GLN A 257 -30.90 11.42 -2.52
CA GLN A 257 -31.08 10.53 -1.37
C GLN A 257 -29.85 9.65 -1.13
N GLY A 258 -29.64 9.24 0.12
CA GLY A 258 -28.60 8.28 0.51
C GLY A 258 -27.21 8.68 0.03
N ILE A 259 -26.57 7.81 -0.76
CA ILE A 259 -25.24 8.03 -1.34
C ILE A 259 -25.09 9.37 -2.08
N GLU A 260 -26.15 9.85 -2.73
CA GLU A 260 -26.10 11.04 -3.59
C GLU A 260 -25.89 12.31 -2.77
N VAL A 261 -26.48 12.38 -1.57
CA VAL A 261 -26.28 13.49 -0.62
C VAL A 261 -24.84 13.51 -0.11
N ASN A 262 -24.31 12.34 0.25
CA ASN A 262 -22.92 12.22 0.71
C ASN A 262 -21.94 12.56 -0.44
N LEU A 263 -22.24 12.14 -1.67
CA LEU A 263 -21.45 12.48 -2.84
C LEU A 263 -21.47 13.99 -3.12
N TYR A 264 -22.65 14.61 -3.06
CA TYR A 264 -22.80 16.07 -3.17
C TYR A 264 -21.95 16.81 -2.14
N ASN A 265 -22.08 16.45 -0.87
CA ASN A 265 -21.32 17.04 0.24
C ASN A 265 -19.82 16.90 0.01
N ALA A 266 -19.36 15.71 -0.40
CA ALA A 266 -17.96 15.49 -0.72
C ALA A 266 -17.46 16.39 -1.86
N ILE A 267 -18.24 16.54 -2.93
CA ILE A 267 -17.88 17.41 -4.05
C ILE A 267 -17.87 18.88 -3.61
N ALA A 268 -18.86 19.32 -2.83
CA ALA A 268 -18.91 20.67 -2.27
C ALA A 268 -17.66 20.98 -1.45
N GLY A 269 -17.30 20.10 -0.51
CA GLY A 269 -16.14 20.28 0.37
C GLY A 269 -14.81 20.24 -0.39
N LEU A 270 -14.70 19.37 -1.41
CA LEU A 270 -13.55 19.36 -2.31
C LEU A 270 -13.44 20.68 -3.07
N SER A 271 -14.55 21.20 -3.61
CA SER A 271 -14.55 22.48 -4.34
C SER A 271 -14.08 23.64 -3.46
N LEU A 272 -14.60 23.74 -2.23
CA LEU A 272 -14.18 24.77 -1.26
C LEU A 272 -12.69 24.66 -0.92
N THR A 273 -12.19 23.43 -0.75
CA THR A 273 -10.78 23.16 -0.49
C THR A 273 -9.90 23.58 -1.68
N LEU A 274 -10.32 23.25 -2.90
CA LEU A 274 -9.58 23.56 -4.12
C LEU A 274 -9.44 25.07 -4.33
N LYS A 275 -10.51 25.85 -4.10
CA LYS A 275 -10.47 27.32 -4.23
C LYS A 275 -9.35 27.95 -3.40
N LEU A 276 -9.16 27.50 -2.16
CA LEU A 276 -8.09 28.01 -1.29
C LEU A 276 -6.70 27.56 -1.77
N ILE A 277 -6.59 26.32 -2.26
CA ILE A 277 -5.31 25.74 -2.69
C ILE A 277 -4.89 26.29 -4.07
N ASP A 278 -5.84 26.70 -4.91
CA ASP A 278 -5.58 27.38 -6.20
C ASP A 278 -4.74 28.63 -5.98
N GLY A 279 -5.05 29.42 -4.95
CA GLY A 279 -4.24 30.57 -4.53
C GLY A 279 -2.79 30.24 -4.16
N LEU A 280 -2.50 29.03 -3.62
CA LEU A 280 -1.13 28.57 -3.34
C LEU A 280 -0.35 28.22 -4.62
N HIS A 281 -1.05 27.76 -5.65
CA HIS A 281 -0.40 27.30 -6.87
C HIS A 281 0.02 28.47 -7.76
N GLU A 282 -0.85 29.45 -7.92
CA GLU A 282 -0.62 30.63 -8.74
C GLU A 282 0.52 31.49 -8.20
N ASN A 283 0.67 31.54 -6.88
CA ASN A 283 1.77 32.25 -6.23
C ASN A 283 2.31 31.43 -5.04
N PRO A 284 3.38 30.65 -5.24
CA PRO A 284 4.00 29.86 -4.16
C PRO A 284 4.56 30.67 -2.99
N GLN A 285 4.71 32.00 -3.15
CA GLN A 285 5.08 32.91 -2.05
C GLN A 285 3.87 33.34 -1.21
N ASN A 286 2.65 33.11 -1.71
CA ASN A 286 1.43 33.40 -0.99
C ASN A 286 1.29 32.36 0.13
N GLN A 287 1.46 32.79 1.37
CA GLN A 287 1.28 31.92 2.52
C GLN A 287 -0.19 32.01 2.95
N LEU A 288 -0.91 30.90 2.84
CA LEU A 288 -2.21 30.80 3.50
C LEU A 288 -2.03 31.00 5.00
N THR A 289 -2.93 31.78 5.57
CA THR A 289 -3.04 32.03 7.01
C THR A 289 -3.40 30.73 7.75
N TYR A 290 -3.20 30.75 9.07
CA TYR A 290 -3.61 29.63 9.92
C TYR A 290 -5.12 29.32 9.79
N GLN A 291 -5.97 30.35 9.72
CA GLN A 291 -7.42 30.20 9.57
C GLN A 291 -7.82 29.56 8.23
N GLU A 292 -7.11 29.87 7.15
CA GLU A 292 -7.33 29.22 5.86
C GLU A 292 -6.90 27.76 5.90
N TRP A 293 -5.78 27.44 6.56
CA TRP A 293 -5.37 26.04 6.77
C TRP A 293 -6.34 25.25 7.66
N GLU A 294 -6.86 25.87 8.71
CA GLU A 294 -7.91 25.32 9.56
C GLU A 294 -9.19 25.03 8.75
N THR A 295 -9.53 25.94 7.83
CA THR A 295 -10.65 25.78 6.89
C THR A 295 -10.43 24.59 5.95
N ILE A 296 -9.25 24.52 5.31
CA ILE A 296 -8.87 23.40 4.44
C ILE A 296 -8.92 22.08 5.21
N TYR A 297 -8.34 22.05 6.40
CA TYR A 297 -8.33 20.86 7.25
C TYR A 297 -9.74 20.40 7.60
N SER A 298 -10.59 21.30 8.06
CA SER A 298 -11.99 21.01 8.40
C SER A 298 -12.77 20.45 7.20
N ASN A 299 -12.61 21.08 6.03
CA ASN A 299 -13.22 20.60 4.79
C ASN A 299 -12.69 19.21 4.39
N SER A 300 -11.38 18.97 4.47
CA SER A 300 -10.77 17.66 4.18
C SER A 300 -11.33 16.55 5.08
N ILE A 301 -11.50 16.81 6.38
CA ILE A 301 -12.11 15.84 7.31
C ILE A 301 -13.58 15.59 6.96
N TRP A 302 -14.34 16.64 6.67
CA TRP A 302 -15.75 16.50 6.27
C TRP A 302 -15.91 15.72 4.96
N VAL A 303 -15.10 16.01 3.96
CA VAL A 303 -15.02 15.27 2.68
C VAL A 303 -14.69 13.80 2.92
N LEU A 304 -13.69 13.52 3.77
CA LEU A 304 -13.28 12.16 4.11
C LEU A 304 -14.43 11.38 4.80
N LYS A 305 -15.14 12.00 5.74
CA LYS A 305 -16.33 11.40 6.41
C LYS A 305 -17.40 11.03 5.37
N ASN A 306 -17.78 11.95 4.48
CA ASN A 306 -18.80 11.72 3.46
C ASN A 306 -18.37 10.65 2.43
N ILE A 307 -17.13 10.69 1.93
CA ILE A 307 -16.65 9.69 0.98
C ILE A 307 -16.58 8.30 1.60
N ARG A 308 -16.26 8.17 2.89
CA ARG A 308 -16.32 6.86 3.58
C ARG A 308 -17.73 6.27 3.55
N LEU A 309 -18.77 7.09 3.74
CA LEU A 309 -20.16 6.65 3.63
C LEU A 309 -20.48 6.20 2.20
N VAL A 310 -20.10 7.00 1.19
CA VAL A 310 -20.27 6.67 -0.24
C VAL A 310 -19.60 5.34 -0.60
N LEU A 311 -18.41 5.08 -0.06
CA LEU A 311 -17.63 3.88 -0.36
C LEU A 311 -18.13 2.62 0.37
N ALA A 312 -18.79 2.77 1.52
CA ALA A 312 -19.25 1.67 2.38
C ALA A 312 -20.67 1.19 2.05
N GLU A 313 -21.51 2.03 1.46
CA GLU A 313 -22.91 1.71 1.18
C GLU A 313 -23.08 0.46 0.28
N ARG A 314 -24.13 -0.35 0.55
CA ARG A 314 -24.49 -1.61 -0.15
C ARG A 314 -23.30 -2.55 -0.37
N GLY A 315 -22.56 -2.84 0.70
CA GLY A 315 -21.41 -3.76 0.65
C GLY A 315 -20.26 -3.24 -0.22
N GLY A 316 -20.18 -1.93 -0.44
CA GLY A 316 -19.13 -1.32 -1.26
C GLY A 316 -19.30 -1.53 -2.76
N SER A 317 -20.53 -1.64 -3.26
CA SER A 317 -20.84 -1.69 -4.70
C SER A 317 -21.55 -0.44 -5.22
N SER A 318 -21.95 0.48 -4.35
CA SER A 318 -22.80 1.62 -4.72
C SER A 318 -22.19 2.56 -5.76
N CYS A 319 -20.87 2.80 -5.71
CA CYS A 319 -20.20 3.63 -6.71
C CYS A 319 -20.31 3.03 -8.13
N GLU A 320 -20.11 1.72 -8.24
CA GLU A 320 -20.18 0.97 -9.49
C GLU A 320 -21.62 0.94 -10.02
N ASN A 321 -22.61 0.74 -9.13
CA ASN A 321 -24.02 0.75 -9.50
C ASN A 321 -24.45 2.12 -10.03
N LEU A 322 -24.07 3.21 -9.34
CA LEU A 322 -24.37 4.58 -9.78
C LEU A 322 -23.68 4.90 -11.11
N ALA A 323 -22.43 4.48 -11.28
CA ALA A 323 -21.71 4.66 -12.54
C ALA A 323 -22.33 3.88 -13.71
N LEU A 324 -22.83 2.67 -13.45
CA LEU A 324 -23.52 1.85 -14.45
C LEU A 324 -24.88 2.42 -14.84
N GLU A 325 -25.60 3.02 -13.88
CA GLU A 325 -26.87 3.71 -14.15
C GLU A 325 -26.68 4.82 -15.20
N LEU A 326 -25.56 5.54 -15.13
CA LEU A 326 -25.24 6.68 -16.00
C LEU A 326 -24.39 6.31 -17.22
N LYS A 327 -24.21 5.03 -17.52
CA LYS A 327 -23.33 4.59 -18.63
C LYS A 327 -23.69 5.21 -19.99
N ASP A 328 -24.97 5.51 -20.23
CA ASP A 328 -25.46 6.03 -21.51
C ASP A 328 -25.03 7.49 -21.75
N TYR A 329 -24.63 8.21 -20.70
CA TYR A 329 -24.10 9.59 -20.78
C TYR A 329 -22.59 9.63 -21.09
N HIS A 330 -21.91 8.48 -21.04
CA HIS A 330 -20.46 8.40 -21.21
C HIS A 330 -20.07 7.46 -22.36
N PRO A 331 -19.76 8.00 -23.56
CA PRO A 331 -19.46 7.17 -24.75
C PRO A 331 -18.20 6.31 -24.60
N LYS A 332 -17.36 6.58 -23.58
CA LYS A 332 -16.13 5.82 -23.27
C LYS A 332 -16.35 4.72 -22.22
N GLY A 333 -17.59 4.50 -21.80
CA GLY A 333 -17.98 3.57 -20.75
C GLY A 333 -18.21 4.24 -19.39
N PRO A 334 -18.63 3.47 -18.37
CA PRO A 334 -18.95 3.99 -17.04
C PRO A 334 -17.77 4.73 -16.41
N PHE A 335 -18.06 5.86 -15.75
CA PHE A 335 -17.07 6.62 -15.00
C PHE A 335 -16.52 5.81 -13.82
N GLU A 336 -15.20 5.83 -13.59
CA GLU A 336 -14.56 5.09 -12.49
C GLU A 336 -14.75 5.81 -11.12
N LEU A 337 -16.00 6.05 -10.69
CA LEU A 337 -16.36 6.89 -9.54
C LEU A 337 -15.59 6.51 -8.26
N ARG A 338 -15.63 5.24 -7.86
CA ARG A 338 -14.91 4.74 -6.67
C ARG A 338 -13.44 5.14 -6.71
N ARG A 339 -12.80 4.90 -7.86
CA ARG A 339 -11.38 5.17 -8.05
C ARG A 339 -11.09 6.67 -8.01
N ALA A 340 -11.94 7.50 -8.61
CA ALA A 340 -11.79 8.94 -8.58
C ALA A 340 -11.81 9.44 -7.13
N LEU A 341 -12.82 9.05 -6.35
CA LEU A 341 -12.96 9.42 -4.94
C LEU A 341 -11.77 8.91 -4.11
N GLU A 342 -11.42 7.62 -4.21
CA GLU A 342 -10.26 7.04 -3.53
C GLU A 342 -8.96 7.81 -3.82
N LYS A 343 -8.80 8.31 -5.05
CA LYS A 343 -7.59 9.07 -5.43
C LYS A 343 -7.62 10.47 -4.85
N LEU A 344 -8.75 11.17 -4.92
CA LEU A 344 -8.88 12.54 -4.43
C LEU A 344 -8.66 12.63 -2.92
N ILE A 345 -9.21 11.71 -2.12
CA ILE A 345 -9.02 11.71 -0.64
C ILE A 345 -7.81 10.91 -0.15
N SER A 346 -6.98 10.38 -1.05
CA SER A 346 -5.93 9.45 -0.60
C SER A 346 -4.91 10.10 0.34
N LEU A 347 -4.59 11.37 0.16
CA LEU A 347 -3.67 12.08 1.07
C LEU A 347 -4.32 12.28 2.45
N ASP A 348 -5.55 12.81 2.49
CA ASP A 348 -6.29 13.06 3.74
C ASP A 348 -6.45 11.77 4.56
N ARG A 349 -6.75 10.65 3.89
CA ARG A 349 -6.84 9.33 4.55
C ARG A 349 -5.53 8.89 5.19
N HIS A 350 -4.39 9.20 4.57
CA HIS A 350 -3.08 8.87 5.14
C HIS A 350 -2.72 9.79 6.30
N ILE A 351 -3.09 11.07 6.24
CA ILE A 351 -2.94 12.00 7.37
C ILE A 351 -3.81 11.54 8.55
N ASP A 352 -5.07 11.19 8.31
CA ASP A 352 -5.99 10.67 9.33
C ASP A 352 -5.44 9.39 10.00
N ALA A 353 -4.81 8.50 9.23
CA ALA A 353 -4.14 7.32 9.77
C ALA A 353 -2.97 7.67 10.71
N LEU A 354 -2.21 8.74 10.42
CA LEU A 354 -1.13 9.22 11.29
C LEU A 354 -1.67 9.89 12.56
N PHE A 355 -2.80 10.61 12.48
CA PHE A 355 -3.46 11.15 13.67
C PHE A 355 -4.02 10.04 14.56
N ALA A 356 -4.64 9.01 13.97
CA ALA A 356 -5.06 7.82 14.70
C ALA A 356 -3.88 7.10 15.37
N PHE A 357 -2.72 7.04 14.70
CA PHE A 357 -1.48 6.51 15.27
C PHE A 357 -1.00 7.32 16.48
N ALA A 358 -0.92 8.64 16.37
CA ALA A 358 -0.55 9.52 17.48
C ALA A 358 -1.53 9.44 18.65
N HIS A 359 -2.83 9.29 18.36
CA HIS A 359 -3.87 9.17 19.37
C HIS A 359 -3.83 7.84 20.11
N SER A 360 -3.44 6.74 19.45
CA SER A 360 -3.50 5.38 19.98
C SER A 360 -2.66 5.19 21.25
N PRO A 361 -3.26 4.84 22.41
CA PRO A 361 -2.51 4.53 23.63
C PRO A 361 -1.55 3.34 23.47
N HIS A 362 -1.95 2.33 22.70
CA HIS A 362 -1.16 1.10 22.48
C HIS A 362 0.07 1.34 21.61
N LEU A 363 -0.03 2.27 20.65
CA LEU A 363 1.04 2.58 19.72
C LEU A 363 1.88 3.79 20.16
N ARG A 364 1.43 4.53 21.19
CA ARG A 364 2.15 5.69 21.75
C ARG A 364 3.60 5.36 22.06
N SER A 365 3.87 4.17 22.61
CA SER A 365 5.23 3.78 22.97
C SER A 365 6.17 3.95 21.78
N ALA A 366 5.77 3.57 20.56
CA ALA A 366 6.58 3.70 19.35
C ALA A 366 7.03 5.13 19.06
N LEU A 367 6.16 6.13 19.28
CA LEU A 367 6.51 7.56 19.10
C LEU A 367 7.48 8.09 20.16
N GLN A 368 7.64 7.38 21.28
CA GLN A 368 8.59 7.75 22.34
C GLN A 368 9.99 7.22 22.07
N TYR A 369 10.18 6.33 21.08
CA TYR A 369 11.50 5.84 20.68
C TYR A 369 12.27 6.92 19.93
N ASP A 370 13.60 6.88 20.05
CA ASP A 370 14.48 7.71 19.25
C ASP A 370 14.46 7.24 17.79
N LEU A 371 13.95 8.10 16.90
CA LEU A 371 13.89 7.83 15.47
C LEU A 371 15.26 7.96 14.81
N SER A 372 15.57 6.99 13.98
CA SER A 372 16.60 7.08 12.95
C SER A 372 16.02 6.73 11.58
N ILE A 373 16.59 7.27 10.52
CA ILE A 373 16.16 6.99 9.15
C ILE A 373 17.37 6.51 8.36
N SER A 374 17.23 5.34 7.74
CA SER A 374 18.21 4.76 6.82
C SER A 374 17.70 4.88 5.39
N VAL A 375 18.59 5.12 4.43
CA VAL A 375 18.24 5.24 3.01
C VAL A 375 18.79 4.09 2.20
N VAL A 376 17.98 3.56 1.29
CA VAL A 376 18.39 2.52 0.34
C VAL A 376 18.94 3.20 -0.92
N PRO A 377 20.16 2.85 -1.37
CA PRO A 377 20.73 3.41 -2.59
C PRO A 377 19.90 3.00 -3.82
N GLU A 378 19.95 3.80 -4.88
CA GLU A 378 19.32 3.47 -6.15
C GLU A 378 19.91 2.18 -6.74
N GLN A 379 19.04 1.27 -7.17
CA GLN A 379 19.42 -0.02 -7.72
C GLN A 379 18.93 -0.15 -9.16
N THR A 380 19.84 -0.51 -10.06
CA THR A 380 19.54 -0.70 -11.49
C THR A 380 20.19 -1.97 -12.02
N ARG A 381 19.60 -2.54 -13.07
CA ARG A 381 20.09 -3.70 -13.81
C ARG A 381 20.31 -3.31 -15.26
N THR A 382 21.37 -3.84 -15.87
CA THR A 382 21.54 -3.75 -17.32
C THR A 382 21.06 -5.07 -17.92
N VAL A 383 20.01 -5.01 -18.73
CA VAL A 383 19.37 -6.18 -19.33
C VAL A 383 19.52 -6.13 -20.84
N ARG A 384 19.91 -7.26 -21.43
CA ARG A 384 19.90 -7.47 -22.88
C ARG A 384 18.66 -8.28 -23.24
N LEU A 385 17.78 -7.67 -24.04
CA LEU A 385 16.62 -8.36 -24.59
C LEU A 385 17.02 -9.20 -25.83
N PRO A 386 16.19 -10.18 -26.21
CA PRO A 386 16.37 -10.95 -27.43
C PRO A 386 16.49 -10.05 -28.65
N THR A 387 17.47 -10.34 -29.51
CA THR A 387 17.87 -9.50 -30.63
C THR A 387 17.34 -9.96 -31.99
N SER A 388 16.68 -11.10 -32.05
CA SER A 388 16.09 -11.63 -33.28
C SER A 388 14.69 -12.18 -33.04
N GLN A 389 13.92 -12.27 -34.13
CA GLN A 389 12.59 -12.91 -34.11
C GLN A 389 12.71 -14.35 -33.62
N GLN A 390 13.75 -15.08 -34.06
CA GLN A 390 13.95 -16.47 -33.68
C GLN A 390 14.20 -16.63 -32.18
N GLN A 391 14.95 -15.72 -31.55
CA GLN A 391 15.15 -15.79 -30.09
C GLN A 391 13.85 -15.51 -29.32
N TRP A 392 13.06 -14.53 -29.74
CA TRP A 392 11.74 -14.30 -29.13
C TRP A 392 10.80 -15.49 -29.33
N GLN A 393 10.82 -16.09 -30.51
CA GLN A 393 10.03 -17.28 -30.81
C GLN A 393 10.45 -18.47 -29.93
N SER A 394 11.76 -18.72 -29.76
CA SER A 394 12.25 -19.78 -28.86
C SER A 394 11.83 -19.56 -27.41
N ILE A 395 11.74 -18.30 -26.94
CA ILE A 395 11.20 -18.00 -25.60
C ILE A 395 9.72 -18.38 -25.51
N LEU A 396 8.91 -18.01 -26.50
CA LEU A 396 7.49 -18.36 -26.54
C LEU A 396 7.26 -19.87 -26.58
N GLU A 397 8.04 -20.58 -27.41
CA GLU A 397 8.02 -22.04 -27.51
C GLU A 397 8.43 -22.70 -26.19
N ALA A 398 9.43 -22.16 -25.50
CA ALA A 398 9.89 -22.67 -24.21
C ALA A 398 8.82 -22.50 -23.10
N ILE A 399 8.12 -21.36 -23.07
CA ILE A 399 7.03 -21.11 -22.10
C ILE A 399 5.86 -22.06 -22.36
N CYS A 400 5.43 -22.18 -23.62
CA CYS A 400 4.25 -22.96 -23.97
C CYS A 400 4.50 -24.47 -24.08
N ILE A 401 5.76 -24.93 -23.96
CA ILE A 401 6.22 -26.32 -24.12
C ILE A 401 6.01 -26.87 -25.55
N GLN A 402 5.13 -26.27 -26.36
CA GLN A 402 4.78 -26.64 -27.72
C GLN A 402 4.92 -25.44 -28.67
N CYS A 403 5.15 -25.76 -29.95
CA CYS A 403 5.19 -24.79 -31.03
C CYS A 403 3.77 -24.53 -31.56
N TYR A 404 3.40 -23.26 -31.69
CA TYR A 404 2.13 -22.80 -32.23
C TYR A 404 2.33 -21.77 -33.33
N ASP A 405 1.49 -21.79 -34.37
CA ASP A 405 1.62 -20.93 -35.55
C ASP A 405 1.60 -19.43 -35.22
N TRP A 406 0.90 -19.04 -34.15
CA TRP A 406 0.80 -17.64 -33.73
C TRP A 406 2.10 -17.09 -33.12
N GLN A 407 2.96 -17.94 -32.55
CA GLN A 407 4.17 -17.51 -31.83
C GLN A 407 5.15 -16.77 -32.75
N GLY A 408 5.29 -17.20 -34.01
CA GLY A 408 6.13 -16.51 -34.98
C GLY A 408 5.63 -15.09 -35.31
N LYS A 409 4.32 -14.86 -35.26
CA LYS A 409 3.73 -13.53 -35.44
C LYS A 409 4.00 -12.63 -34.23
N ASP A 410 3.81 -13.14 -33.02
CA ASP A 410 4.03 -12.36 -31.80
C ASP A 410 5.51 -12.08 -31.55
N ALA A 411 6.40 -13.03 -31.87
CA ALA A 411 7.84 -12.81 -31.84
C ALA A 411 8.28 -11.64 -32.74
N ARG A 412 7.66 -11.46 -33.91
CA ARG A 412 7.89 -10.29 -34.78
C ARG A 412 7.43 -8.99 -34.12
N HIS A 413 6.26 -9.01 -33.48
CA HIS A 413 5.74 -7.83 -32.79
C HIS A 413 6.58 -7.46 -31.57
N LEU A 414 7.05 -8.44 -30.81
CA LEU A 414 7.95 -8.26 -29.68
C LEU A 414 9.26 -7.63 -30.12
N LEU A 415 9.91 -8.16 -31.18
CA LEU A 415 11.14 -7.58 -31.73
C LEU A 415 10.94 -6.13 -32.18
N LYS A 416 9.79 -5.83 -32.81
CA LYS A 416 9.44 -4.46 -33.25
C LYS A 416 9.24 -3.51 -32.06
N LYS A 417 8.57 -3.97 -30.99
CA LYS A 417 8.30 -3.16 -29.78
C LYS A 417 9.54 -2.97 -28.92
N PHE A 418 10.38 -4.01 -28.83
CA PHE A 418 11.56 -4.06 -27.99
C PHE A 418 12.82 -4.24 -28.84
N PRO A 419 13.38 -3.14 -29.38
CA PRO A 419 14.55 -3.21 -30.23
C PRO A 419 15.78 -3.77 -29.48
N PRO A 420 16.73 -4.40 -30.19
CA PRO A 420 17.92 -5.03 -29.63
C PRO A 420 18.89 -3.98 -29.05
N LYS A 421 18.60 -3.50 -27.85
CA LYS A 421 19.47 -2.59 -27.11
C LYS A 421 19.60 -3.02 -25.66
N GLU A 422 20.68 -2.59 -25.03
CA GLU A 422 20.80 -2.69 -23.59
C GLU A 422 19.79 -1.75 -22.92
N HIS A 423 19.06 -2.28 -21.96
CA HIS A 423 18.09 -1.54 -21.17
C HIS A 423 18.63 -1.37 -19.75
N LYS A 424 18.70 -0.12 -19.29
CA LYS A 424 18.83 0.19 -17.86
C LYS A 424 17.46 0.00 -17.21
N CYS A 425 17.33 -1.06 -16.45
CA CYS A 425 16.12 -1.52 -15.81
C CYS A 425 16.17 -1.16 -14.31
N PRO A 426 15.36 -0.19 -13.85
CA PRO A 426 15.34 0.17 -12.43
C PRO A 426 14.71 -0.94 -11.60
N VAL A 427 15.31 -1.24 -10.46
CA VAL A 427 14.67 -2.08 -9.43
C VAL A 427 13.64 -1.21 -8.72
N HIS A 428 12.40 -1.67 -8.63
CA HIS A 428 11.36 -0.94 -7.90
C HIS A 428 11.64 -0.91 -6.41
N CYS A 429 11.26 0.17 -5.74
CA CYS A 429 11.66 0.47 -4.37
C CYS A 429 11.28 -0.60 -3.35
N GLU A 430 10.11 -1.23 -3.49
CA GLU A 430 9.65 -2.29 -2.58
C GLU A 430 10.57 -3.51 -2.62
N CYS A 431 10.99 -3.93 -3.82
CA CYS A 431 11.89 -5.06 -4.00
C CYS A 431 13.34 -4.70 -3.63
N GLY A 432 13.78 -3.49 -4.00
CA GLY A 432 15.11 -2.98 -3.64
C GLY A 432 15.30 -2.84 -2.13
N LEU A 433 14.24 -2.44 -1.41
CA LEU A 433 14.21 -2.38 0.06
C LEU A 433 14.31 -3.77 0.68
N ILE A 434 13.56 -4.75 0.20
CA ILE A 434 13.65 -6.13 0.68
C ILE A 434 15.06 -6.71 0.45
N GLN A 435 15.65 -6.50 -0.73
CA GLN A 435 17.03 -6.92 -1.01
C GLN A 435 18.03 -6.26 -0.04
N TYR A 436 17.87 -4.96 0.22
CA TYR A 436 18.72 -4.22 1.16
C TYR A 436 18.64 -4.77 2.59
N LEU A 437 17.43 -5.09 3.05
CA LEU A 437 17.18 -5.66 4.38
C LEU A 437 17.64 -7.11 4.53
N HIS A 438 17.56 -7.88 3.44
CA HIS A 438 18.04 -9.27 3.42
C HIS A 438 19.57 -9.34 3.43
N THR A 439 20.23 -8.41 2.74
CA THR A 439 21.70 -8.34 2.72
C THR A 439 22.19 -7.86 4.08
N LYS A 440 23.05 -8.64 4.76
CA LYS A 440 23.65 -8.22 6.03
C LYS A 440 24.37 -6.88 5.86
N GLN A 441 23.81 -5.85 6.48
CA GLN A 441 24.43 -4.53 6.51
C GLN A 441 25.38 -4.45 7.69
N ASN A 442 26.57 -3.88 7.50
CA ASN A 442 27.49 -3.55 8.60
C ASN A 442 27.05 -2.26 9.29
N THR A 443 25.81 -2.24 9.79
CA THR A 443 25.20 -1.09 10.47
C THR A 443 24.67 -1.51 11.84
N VAL A 444 24.39 -0.54 12.70
CA VAL A 444 23.79 -0.77 14.03
C VAL A 444 22.43 -1.49 13.93
N TRP A 445 21.79 -1.42 12.76
CA TRP A 445 20.50 -2.05 12.47
C TRP A 445 20.63 -3.39 11.75
N GLY A 446 21.84 -3.83 11.37
CA GLY A 446 22.05 -5.08 10.62
C GLY A 446 21.57 -6.33 11.36
N ASP A 447 21.69 -6.33 12.69
CA ASP A 447 21.26 -7.44 13.55
C ASP A 447 19.82 -7.28 14.07
N VAL A 448 19.19 -6.11 13.85
CA VAL A 448 17.82 -5.87 14.31
C VAL A 448 16.85 -6.38 13.24
N PRO A 449 15.98 -7.34 13.54
CA PRO A 449 15.07 -7.90 12.56
C PRO A 449 14.05 -6.85 12.06
N PRO A 450 13.87 -6.66 10.72
CA PRO A 450 12.84 -5.76 10.20
C PRO A 450 11.44 -6.38 10.30
N PHE A 451 10.43 -5.53 10.44
CA PHE A 451 9.04 -5.95 10.30
C PHE A 451 8.79 -6.57 8.93
N ARG A 452 7.93 -7.58 8.88
CA ARG A 452 7.62 -8.31 7.64
C ARG A 452 6.81 -7.45 6.66
N TYR A 453 6.01 -6.51 7.16
CA TYR A 453 5.23 -5.63 6.30
C TYR A 453 6.05 -4.43 5.82
N ILE A 454 6.01 -4.20 4.52
CA ILE A 454 6.62 -3.06 3.83
C ILE A 454 5.51 -2.10 3.40
N GLY A 455 5.55 -0.89 3.95
CA GLY A 455 4.64 0.18 3.55
C GLY A 455 5.00 0.71 2.18
N VAL A 456 4.01 0.90 1.30
CA VAL A 456 4.22 1.35 -0.08
C VAL A 456 3.27 2.48 -0.47
N SER A 457 3.83 3.55 -1.04
CA SER A 457 3.05 4.73 -1.47
C SER A 457 2.14 4.44 -2.66
N LYS A 458 2.40 3.33 -3.37
CA LYS A 458 1.61 2.80 -4.47
C LYS A 458 1.62 1.28 -4.37
N LEU A 459 0.50 0.64 -4.73
CA LEU A 459 0.46 -0.82 -4.85
C LEU A 459 1.56 -1.32 -5.79
N SER A 460 2.10 -2.49 -5.46
CA SER A 460 3.16 -3.16 -6.22
C SER A 460 2.70 -3.45 -7.65
N CYS A 461 3.65 -3.53 -8.58
CA CYS A 461 3.36 -4.03 -9.93
C CYS A 461 3.30 -5.57 -9.94
N SER A 462 2.82 -6.18 -11.03
CA SER A 462 2.73 -7.65 -11.13
C SER A 462 4.10 -8.30 -10.99
N ALA A 463 5.14 -7.77 -11.67
CA ALA A 463 6.50 -8.30 -11.55
C ALA A 463 7.05 -8.21 -10.12
N CYS A 464 6.78 -7.13 -9.39
CA CYS A 464 7.20 -6.96 -8.00
C CYS A 464 6.44 -7.92 -7.08
N ARG A 465 5.13 -8.09 -7.27
CA ARG A 465 4.33 -9.09 -6.54
C ARG A 465 4.91 -10.48 -6.74
N THR A 466 5.09 -10.91 -8.00
CA THR A 466 5.62 -12.23 -8.32
C THR A 466 7.02 -12.44 -7.74
N TRP A 467 7.87 -11.41 -7.75
CA TRP A 467 9.18 -11.46 -7.10
C TRP A 467 9.07 -11.62 -5.58
N ILE A 468 8.19 -10.87 -4.90
CA ILE A 468 7.99 -10.97 -3.45
C ILE A 468 7.45 -12.36 -3.07
N GLU A 469 6.48 -12.88 -3.83
CA GLU A 469 5.92 -14.23 -3.64
C GLU A 469 7.01 -15.29 -3.81
N ALA A 470 7.81 -15.21 -4.87
CA ALA A 470 8.93 -16.11 -5.10
C ALA A 470 10.00 -16.00 -4.01
N PHE A 471 10.29 -14.79 -3.53
CA PHE A 471 11.24 -14.56 -2.44
C PHE A 471 10.74 -15.21 -1.13
N ASN A 472 9.44 -15.15 -0.86
CA ASN A 472 8.83 -15.74 0.34
C ASN A 472 8.77 -17.27 0.32
N GLU A 473 8.97 -17.89 -0.85
CA GLU A 473 9.13 -19.35 -1.00
C GLU A 473 10.54 -19.83 -0.67
N LEU A 474 11.53 -18.93 -0.63
CA LEU A 474 12.85 -19.24 -0.13
C LEU A 474 12.82 -19.43 1.39
N GLU A 475 13.75 -20.24 1.91
CA GLU A 475 13.88 -20.41 3.35
C GLU A 475 14.32 -19.09 4.01
N GLY A 476 13.57 -18.63 5.01
CA GLY A 476 13.97 -17.48 5.82
C GLY A 476 12.84 -16.50 6.14
N ARG A 477 13.19 -15.21 6.13
CA ARG A 477 12.26 -14.13 6.49
C ARG A 477 11.39 -13.77 5.30
N GLN A 478 10.09 -13.77 5.52
CA GLN A 478 9.09 -13.37 4.53
C GLN A 478 8.73 -11.89 4.65
N PHE A 479 8.37 -11.26 3.53
CA PHE A 479 7.93 -9.88 3.44
C PHE A 479 6.60 -9.73 2.69
N TYR A 480 5.82 -8.72 3.07
CA TYR A 480 4.49 -8.48 2.50
C TYR A 480 4.32 -7.00 2.20
N THR A 481 3.46 -6.68 1.23
CA THR A 481 3.01 -5.31 0.94
C THR A 481 1.49 -5.28 0.97
N ARG A 482 0.86 -4.11 0.89
CA ARG A 482 -0.62 -4.00 0.82
C ARG A 482 -1.25 -4.80 -0.34
N GLY A 483 -0.48 -5.08 -1.39
CA GLY A 483 -0.94 -5.84 -2.55
C GLY A 483 -0.46 -5.27 -3.87
N SER A 484 -1.10 -5.69 -4.95
CA SER A 484 -0.70 -5.36 -6.33
C SER A 484 -1.82 -4.69 -7.11
N HIS A 485 -1.46 -3.76 -7.99
CA HIS A 485 -2.40 -3.21 -8.97
C HIS A 485 -2.45 -4.02 -10.28
N GLY A 486 -1.79 -5.17 -10.35
CA GLY A 486 -1.90 -6.11 -11.47
C GLY A 486 -1.36 -5.62 -12.81
N LYS A 487 -0.50 -4.58 -12.81
CA LYS A 487 0.09 -4.06 -14.06
C LYS A 487 1.53 -4.52 -14.21
N TRP A 488 1.89 -4.89 -15.43
CA TRP A 488 3.25 -5.22 -15.84
C TRP A 488 3.94 -3.96 -16.38
N TYR A 489 5.02 -3.51 -15.74
CA TYR A 489 5.83 -2.38 -16.22
C TYR A 489 7.13 -2.87 -16.84
N TRP A 490 7.50 -2.25 -17.96
CA TRP A 490 8.80 -2.37 -18.58
C TRP A 490 9.36 -0.96 -18.83
N PRO A 491 10.67 -0.69 -18.59
CA PRO A 491 11.68 -1.60 -18.06
C PRO A 491 11.54 -1.85 -16.54
N TRP A 492 11.89 -3.05 -16.10
CA TRP A 492 11.89 -3.47 -14.69
C TRP A 492 13.13 -4.31 -14.42
N GLY A 493 13.84 -4.04 -13.32
CA GLY A 493 15.06 -4.76 -12.94
C GLY A 493 14.81 -5.73 -11.80
N MET A 494 15.23 -6.98 -11.97
CA MET A 494 15.16 -7.99 -10.92
C MET A 494 16.22 -7.74 -9.83
N PRO A 495 15.84 -7.74 -8.54
CA PRO A 495 16.79 -7.76 -7.43
C PRO A 495 17.72 -8.99 -7.48
N MET A 496 18.99 -8.82 -7.06
CA MET A 496 19.93 -9.94 -6.89
C MET A 496 19.88 -10.38 -5.43
N VAL A 497 19.25 -11.52 -5.19
CA VAL A 497 19.27 -12.19 -3.89
C VAL A 497 19.88 -13.57 -4.07
N GLU A 498 19.22 -14.44 -4.84
CA GLU A 498 19.68 -15.81 -5.12
C GLU A 498 19.39 -16.21 -6.57
N GLU A 499 20.20 -17.12 -7.13
CA GLU A 499 20.02 -17.65 -8.48
C GLU A 499 18.73 -18.49 -8.61
N SER A 500 18.40 -19.25 -7.56
CA SER A 500 17.16 -20.03 -7.43
C SER A 500 15.89 -19.18 -7.65
N LEU A 501 15.93 -17.91 -7.23
CA LEU A 501 14.80 -16.99 -7.31
C LEU A 501 14.40 -16.69 -8.75
N GLY A 502 15.37 -16.64 -9.67
CA GLY A 502 15.14 -16.48 -11.11
C GLY A 502 14.24 -17.59 -11.65
N LYS A 503 14.55 -18.85 -11.29
CA LYS A 503 13.81 -20.04 -11.71
C LYS A 503 12.38 -20.05 -11.19
N ILE A 504 12.18 -19.73 -9.91
CA ILE A 504 10.85 -19.66 -9.30
C ILE A 504 10.00 -18.59 -9.99
N MET A 505 10.59 -17.41 -10.23
CA MET A 505 9.90 -16.34 -10.95
C MET A 505 9.53 -16.74 -12.38
N VAL A 506 10.44 -17.40 -13.12
CA VAL A 506 10.15 -17.90 -14.47
C VAL A 506 8.93 -18.80 -14.47
N GLY A 507 8.84 -19.75 -13.53
CA GLY A 507 7.68 -20.63 -13.39
C GLY A 507 6.39 -19.83 -13.21
N LYS A 508 6.35 -18.95 -12.19
CA LYS A 508 5.16 -18.15 -11.89
C LYS A 508 4.70 -17.24 -13.03
N ILE A 509 5.63 -16.57 -13.71
CA ILE A 509 5.28 -15.70 -14.84
C ILE A 509 4.80 -16.52 -16.03
N SER A 510 5.43 -17.68 -16.27
CA SER A 510 5.03 -18.61 -17.32
C SER A 510 3.61 -19.14 -17.08
N ASP A 511 3.28 -19.52 -15.84
CA ASP A 511 1.94 -19.96 -15.46
C ASP A 511 0.89 -18.87 -15.70
N GLU A 512 1.17 -17.62 -15.30
CA GLU A 512 0.27 -16.48 -15.55
C GLU A 512 0.09 -16.21 -17.06
N TYR A 513 1.16 -16.34 -17.84
CA TYR A 513 1.08 -16.21 -19.30
C TYR A 513 0.26 -17.35 -19.94
N ILE A 514 0.50 -18.60 -19.55
CA ILE A 514 -0.21 -19.78 -20.08
C ILE A 514 -1.71 -19.66 -19.76
N ALA A 515 -2.06 -19.31 -18.52
CA ALA A 515 -3.45 -19.07 -18.12
C ALA A 515 -4.10 -18.00 -19.02
N HIS A 516 -3.39 -16.90 -19.31
CA HIS A 516 -3.89 -15.87 -20.21
C HIS A 516 -4.10 -16.39 -21.65
N GLN A 517 -3.17 -17.18 -22.17
CA GLN A 517 -3.30 -17.72 -23.54
C GLN A 517 -4.41 -18.78 -23.64
N LEU A 518 -4.68 -19.53 -22.56
CA LEU A 518 -5.84 -20.41 -22.45
C LEU A 518 -7.15 -19.62 -22.48
N GLU A 519 -7.25 -18.52 -21.73
CA GLU A 519 -8.42 -17.63 -21.75
C GLU A 519 -8.68 -17.02 -23.14
N LEU A 520 -7.63 -16.77 -23.92
CA LEU A 520 -7.73 -16.29 -25.30
C LEU A 520 -8.11 -17.40 -26.30
N GLY A 521 -8.09 -18.67 -25.90
CA GLY A 521 -8.29 -19.81 -26.79
C GLY A 521 -7.10 -20.10 -27.71
N ASN A 522 -5.95 -19.48 -27.46
CA ASN A 522 -4.72 -19.69 -28.23
C ASN A 522 -4.03 -21.02 -27.87
N LEU A 523 -4.26 -21.49 -26.63
CA LEU A 523 -3.84 -22.80 -26.16
C LEU A 523 -5.06 -23.71 -25.96
N LYS A 524 -4.88 -25.00 -26.20
CA LYS A 524 -5.85 -26.04 -25.84
C LYS A 524 -5.28 -26.76 -24.63
N LEU A 525 -6.08 -26.90 -23.56
CA LEU A 525 -5.80 -27.90 -22.53
C LEU A 525 -5.65 -29.24 -23.26
N SER A 526 -4.48 -29.87 -23.16
CA SER A 526 -4.35 -31.23 -23.64
C SER A 526 -5.29 -32.08 -22.79
N SER A 527 -6.46 -32.42 -23.35
CA SER A 527 -7.41 -33.44 -22.90
C SER A 527 -6.96 -34.16 -21.62
N ASP A 528 -7.36 -33.67 -20.45
CA ASP A 528 -7.25 -34.46 -19.24
C ASP A 528 -8.44 -35.42 -19.16
N SER A 529 -8.09 -36.68 -18.98
CA SER A 529 -8.99 -37.73 -18.53
C SER A 529 -9.77 -37.28 -17.31
N SER A 530 -11.07 -37.47 -17.37
CA SER A 530 -12.07 -37.16 -16.35
C SER A 530 -11.63 -37.57 -14.93
N ASN A 531 -11.67 -36.63 -13.98
CA ASN A 531 -12.44 -36.77 -12.74
C ASN A 531 -12.38 -35.50 -11.86
N ALA A 532 -13.52 -35.26 -11.19
CA ALA A 532 -13.74 -34.44 -10.00
C ALA A 532 -14.26 -32.98 -10.19
N SER A 533 -15.59 -32.89 -10.17
CA SER A 533 -16.44 -32.07 -9.26
C SER A 533 -16.00 -30.65 -8.90
N SER A 534 -16.80 -29.69 -9.38
CA SER A 534 -16.93 -28.32 -8.88
C SER A 534 -17.48 -28.26 -7.45
N PRO A 535 -17.03 -27.30 -6.62
CA PRO A 535 -17.84 -26.79 -5.52
C PRO A 535 -18.40 -25.40 -5.86
N GLU A 536 -19.70 -25.28 -5.62
CA GLU A 536 -20.50 -24.06 -5.65
C GLU A 536 -20.02 -23.03 -4.62
N GLY A 537 -20.28 -21.75 -4.94
CA GLY A 537 -19.90 -20.59 -4.15
C GLY A 537 -20.67 -20.49 -2.84
N ALA A 538 -19.94 -20.19 -1.77
CA ALA A 538 -20.50 -19.72 -0.52
C ALA A 538 -20.45 -18.18 -0.50
N HIS A 539 -21.63 -17.56 -0.64
CA HIS A 539 -21.84 -16.17 -0.25
C HIS A 539 -21.86 -16.11 1.28
N THR A 540 -20.97 -15.30 1.86
CA THR A 540 -21.00 -14.96 3.29
C THR A 540 -21.87 -13.72 3.48
N ASP A 541 -23.05 -13.92 4.07
CA ASP A 541 -23.92 -12.84 4.55
C ASP A 541 -23.29 -12.17 5.77
N LEU A 542 -23.11 -10.85 5.68
CA LEU A 542 -22.76 -9.98 6.80
C LEU A 542 -23.99 -9.79 7.70
N SER A 543 -23.81 -9.89 9.02
CA SER A 543 -24.91 -9.85 9.96
C SER A 543 -25.46 -8.44 10.14
N ALA A 544 -26.79 -8.35 10.26
CA ALA A 544 -27.56 -7.12 10.48
C ALA A 544 -27.11 -6.29 11.70
N ALA A 545 -26.30 -6.86 12.59
CA ALA A 545 -25.73 -6.18 13.75
C ALA A 545 -24.60 -5.18 13.41
N GLN A 546 -24.04 -5.23 12.19
CA GLN A 546 -23.04 -4.26 11.71
C GLN A 546 -23.65 -3.06 10.97
N GLU A 547 -24.92 -3.15 10.54
CA GLU A 547 -25.64 -2.04 9.89
C GLU A 547 -26.15 -1.00 10.92
N GLU A 548 -26.46 -1.43 12.15
CA GLU A 548 -27.07 -0.56 13.18
C GLU A 548 -26.07 0.43 13.83
N LEU A 549 -24.76 0.19 13.69
CA LEU A 549 -23.71 1.10 14.17
C LEU A 549 -23.39 2.23 13.17
N VAL A 550 -23.76 2.06 11.89
CA VAL A 550 -23.46 3.00 10.80
C VAL A 550 -24.52 4.09 10.68
N THR A 551 -25.77 3.79 11.04
CA THR A 551 -26.90 4.73 10.92
C THR A 551 -26.91 5.82 12.00
N GLY A 552 -26.30 5.57 13.17
CA GLY A 552 -26.25 6.53 14.29
C GLY A 552 -25.41 7.78 14.05
N ASN A 553 -24.47 7.75 13.11
CA ASN A 553 -23.57 8.89 12.82
C ASN A 553 -24.12 9.84 11.74
N ILE A 554 -25.22 9.48 11.07
CA ILE A 554 -25.79 10.25 9.95
C ILE A 554 -26.63 11.43 10.47
N ALA A 555 -27.33 11.26 11.60
CA ALA A 555 -28.23 12.28 12.15
C ALA A 555 -27.51 13.49 12.80
N ASN A 556 -26.25 13.32 13.26
CA ASN A 556 -25.49 14.43 13.86
C ASN A 556 -24.84 15.35 12.81
N ALA A 557 -24.59 14.84 11.59
CA ALA A 557 -24.02 15.64 10.50
C ALA A 557 -25.02 16.66 9.91
N GLU A 558 -26.32 16.42 10.07
CA GLU A 558 -27.39 17.30 9.55
C GLU A 558 -27.67 18.52 10.45
N LEU A 559 -27.22 18.51 11.71
CA LEU A 559 -27.44 19.59 12.67
C LEU A 559 -26.32 20.65 12.69
N GLU A 560 -25.14 20.35 12.15
CA GLU A 560 -23.95 21.20 12.29
C GLU A 560 -23.71 22.15 11.10
N TYR A 561 -24.31 21.88 9.94
CA TYR A 561 -24.16 22.74 8.75
C TYR A 561 -25.51 22.97 8.06
N GLY A 562 -26.06 24.17 8.28
CA GLY A 562 -27.38 24.59 7.83
C GLY A 562 -27.60 24.60 6.32
N SER A 563 -28.88 24.54 5.96
CA SER A 563 -29.47 24.23 4.65
C SER A 563 -29.35 25.32 3.57
N SER A 564 -28.25 26.08 3.48
CA SER A 564 -28.11 27.17 2.48
C SER A 564 -27.11 26.91 1.35
N SER A 565 -26.61 25.68 1.17
CA SER A 565 -25.54 25.37 0.22
C SER A 565 -26.00 25.03 -1.21
N PHE A 566 -27.30 24.83 -1.45
CA PHE A 566 -27.80 24.28 -2.72
C PHE A 566 -27.62 25.22 -3.93
N ASP A 567 -27.59 26.54 -3.73
CA ASP A 567 -27.48 27.51 -4.84
C ASP A 567 -26.02 27.88 -5.21
N LEU A 568 -25.07 27.72 -4.28
CA LEU A 568 -23.66 28.11 -4.45
C LEU A 568 -22.84 27.18 -5.36
N ILE A 569 -23.36 26.02 -5.76
CA ILE A 569 -22.65 25.13 -6.72
C ILE A 569 -23.26 25.26 -8.11
N GLY A 570 -24.56 25.57 -8.19
CA GLY A 570 -25.26 25.87 -9.45
C GLY A 570 -24.64 27.08 -10.16
N GLU A 571 -24.39 28.18 -9.45
CA GLU A 571 -23.73 29.34 -10.06
C GLU A 571 -22.22 29.12 -10.29
N PHE A 572 -21.51 28.43 -9.39
CA PHE A 572 -20.05 28.34 -9.50
C PHE A 572 -19.54 27.29 -10.50
N VAL A 573 -20.23 26.16 -10.67
CA VAL A 573 -19.84 25.17 -11.69
C VAL A 573 -20.21 25.67 -13.09
N LEU A 574 -21.26 26.51 -13.23
CA LEU A 574 -21.66 27.07 -14.52
C LEU A 574 -20.85 28.32 -14.94
N VAL A 575 -20.43 29.16 -13.99
CA VAL A 575 -19.73 30.42 -14.32
C VAL A 575 -18.29 30.20 -14.83
N ASP A 576 -17.54 29.25 -14.28
CA ASP A 576 -16.18 28.96 -14.76
C ASP A 576 -16.15 28.08 -16.03
N TYR A 577 -17.15 27.21 -16.25
CA TYR A 577 -17.19 26.34 -17.44
C TYR A 577 -17.57 27.09 -18.73
N CYS A 578 -18.29 28.21 -18.63
CA CYS A 578 -18.66 29.01 -19.80
C CYS A 578 -17.62 30.08 -20.19
N ALA A 579 -16.64 30.39 -19.34
CA ALA A 579 -15.66 31.46 -19.59
C ALA A 579 -14.34 31.00 -20.24
N GLY A 580 -14.00 29.71 -20.19
CA GLY A 580 -12.70 29.18 -20.67
C GLY A 580 -12.68 28.59 -22.08
N GLY A 581 -13.77 28.72 -22.85
CA GLY A 581 -14.02 27.92 -24.05
C GLY A 581 -14.04 28.66 -25.39
N THR A 582 -13.37 29.82 -25.55
CA THR A 582 -13.08 30.40 -26.89
C THR A 582 -11.84 31.27 -26.88
N SER A 583 -10.69 30.69 -27.24
CA SER A 583 -9.63 31.34 -28.03
C SER A 583 -8.74 30.31 -28.70
#